data_AF-A0AA35LUC6-F1
#
_entry.id   AF-A0AA35LUC6-F1
#
_cell.length_a   1.000
_cell.length_b   1.000
_cell.length_c   1.000
_cell.angle_alpha   90.00
_cell.angle_beta   90.00
_cell.angle_gamma   90.00
#
_symmetry.space_group_name_H-M   'P 1'
#
loop_
_entity.id
_entity.type
_entity.pdbx_description
1 polymer ?
#
loop_
_entity_poly.entity_id
_entity_poly.type
_entity_poly.pdbx_seq_one_letter_code
_entity_poly.pdbx_strand_id
1 'polypeptide(L)'
;MIKFVHNEDHTANEETGGNILQRSASSIPRGGGNGDGRVIVARPSSLVKTYQNGSVAHSFHLTNSRPSTTPSDRVAALLVAMMNLDSESVNIAAVLLGRLRGIPPRLLGSACLRDAVAHKCADIKDMYLGLQPPSLSTLKLYGKALRSLQQALNGPEALSVETFAAGALIHDQQRKDYIEEILLLMKARGPPKLDDQVEIDIAAHCYVGVVMGLIPMIQFGILMICYQEIWLGWVQDARLISSDPDTFKWKAKGLTAEFLVSLSEFQELEAHDWESIAAEGKIREISDPDFFVGRSYEADDLEPARILFDSLLVHLIIIRMAYDFAILYDWPLAELTMSRNRELSSRAWMVIPYLKTQKREEIYYFSSLFKLTFEAAEKRDQEHLMDIVEYLDCVL
;
A
#
# COMPACT_ATOMS: atom_id res chain seq x y z
N MET A 1 36.55 2.02 -19.68
CA MET A 1 38.01 2.12 -19.85
C MET A 1 38.43 3.55 -19.52
N ILE A 2 39.05 3.79 -18.36
CA ILE A 2 39.48 5.12 -17.92
C ILE A 2 40.87 5.37 -18.53
N LYS A 3 41.00 6.38 -19.38
CA LYS A 3 42.27 6.75 -20.02
C LYS A 3 42.89 7.87 -19.20
N PHE A 4 43.94 7.56 -18.45
CA PHE A 4 44.78 8.59 -17.81
C PHE A 4 45.81 9.06 -18.84
N VAL A 5 45.88 10.37 -19.06
CA VAL A 5 46.95 10.99 -19.83
C VAL A 5 48.00 11.45 -18.84
N HIS A 6 49.15 10.78 -18.84
CA HIS A 6 50.33 11.21 -18.10
C HIS A 6 50.97 12.37 -18.87
N ASN A 7 51.10 13.53 -18.24
CA ASN A 7 51.91 14.62 -18.77
C ASN A 7 53.32 14.44 -18.17
N GLU A 8 54.30 14.11 -19.01
CA GLU A 8 55.70 13.99 -18.62
C GLU A 8 56.38 15.37 -18.63
N ASP A 9 57.16 15.60 -17.57
CA ASP A 9 58.36 16.42 -17.41
C ASP A 9 58.53 17.71 -18.24
N HIS A 10 58.55 18.84 -17.52
CA HIS A 10 59.38 19.99 -17.89
C HIS A 10 60.41 20.25 -16.80
N THR A 11 61.67 20.02 -17.17
CA THR A 11 62.87 20.40 -16.46
C THR A 11 63.02 21.92 -16.38
N ALA A 12 63.63 22.34 -15.27
CA ALA A 12 63.91 23.73 -14.91
C ALA A 12 64.81 24.45 -15.92
N ASN A 13 64.55 25.74 -16.12
CA ASN A 13 65.60 26.74 -16.31
C ASN A 13 65.13 28.09 -15.75
N GLU A 14 66.03 28.69 -14.96
CA GLU A 14 65.90 29.96 -14.27
C GLU A 14 66.16 31.17 -15.19
N GLU A 15 65.68 32.34 -14.71
CA GLU A 15 65.99 33.73 -15.11
C GLU A 15 65.50 34.17 -16.51
N THR A 16 64.71 35.22 -16.70
CA THR A 16 64.87 36.61 -16.20
C THR A 16 63.54 37.40 -16.38
N GLY A 17 63.43 38.56 -15.73
CA GLY A 17 62.18 39.29 -15.49
C GLY A 17 61.48 39.93 -16.70
N GLY A 18 60.23 40.36 -16.46
CA GLY A 18 59.62 41.49 -17.16
C GLY A 18 58.24 41.23 -17.77
N ASN A 19 57.28 42.03 -17.29
CA ASN A 19 56.04 42.47 -17.96
C ASN A 19 54.79 41.57 -18.00
N ILE A 20 53.82 42.07 -17.24
CA ILE A 20 52.37 42.07 -17.45
C ILE A 20 52.02 42.01 -18.94
N LEU A 21 51.27 40.99 -19.35
CA LEU A 21 50.33 41.05 -20.47
C LEU A 21 49.24 39.99 -20.29
N GLN A 22 47.99 40.45 -20.37
CA GLN A 22 46.78 39.65 -20.51
C GLN A 22 46.97 38.55 -21.55
N ARG A 23 46.71 37.29 -21.19
CA ARG A 23 46.55 36.21 -22.16
C ARG A 23 45.10 35.74 -22.20
N SER A 24 44.52 35.97 -23.36
CA SER A 24 43.18 35.66 -23.81
C SER A 24 42.78 34.20 -23.58
N ALA A 25 41.49 34.00 -23.29
CA ALA A 25 40.83 32.71 -23.26
C ALA A 25 41.04 31.97 -24.58
N SER A 26 41.85 30.90 -24.56
CA SER A 26 41.95 29.96 -25.66
C SER A 26 40.76 29.02 -25.63
N SER A 27 40.02 29.02 -26.74
CA SER A 27 38.90 28.14 -27.07
C SER A 27 39.16 26.66 -26.77
N ILE A 28 38.23 26.06 -26.03
CA ILE A 28 38.12 24.59 -25.88
C ILE A 28 37.63 24.00 -27.22
N PRO A 29 38.26 22.95 -27.76
CA PRO A 29 37.79 22.31 -28.98
C PRO A 29 36.47 21.57 -28.71
N ARG A 30 35.43 21.88 -29.48
CA ARG A 30 34.21 21.07 -29.56
C ARG A 30 34.50 19.82 -30.39
N GLY A 31 34.92 18.74 -29.74
CA GLY A 31 34.94 17.40 -30.34
C GLY A 31 33.53 16.82 -30.34
N GLY A 32 32.92 16.69 -31.52
CA GLY A 32 31.69 15.93 -31.73
C GLY A 32 31.98 14.44 -31.71
N GLY A 33 31.57 13.75 -30.65
CA GLY A 33 31.61 12.30 -30.56
C GLY A 33 30.40 11.81 -29.79
N ASN A 34 29.52 11.06 -30.45
CA ASN A 34 28.38 10.33 -29.86
C ASN A 34 28.88 9.12 -29.04
N GLY A 35 29.69 9.38 -28.02
CA GLY A 35 30.04 8.40 -27.00
C GLY A 35 29.47 8.86 -25.67
N ASP A 36 28.73 7.98 -24.99
CA ASP A 36 28.20 8.15 -23.63
C ASP A 36 29.36 8.17 -22.59
N GLY A 37 30.28 9.12 -22.77
CA GLY A 37 31.45 9.32 -21.95
C GLY A 37 31.10 10.23 -20.79
N ARG A 38 31.07 9.67 -19.58
CA ARG A 38 31.01 10.48 -18.34
C ARG A 38 32.22 11.41 -18.30
N VAL A 39 31.99 12.71 -18.49
CA VAL A 39 33.02 13.74 -18.36
C VAL A 39 33.25 13.99 -16.87
N ILE A 40 34.37 13.52 -16.34
CA ILE A 40 34.81 13.89 -14.99
C ILE A 40 35.53 15.23 -15.11
N VAL A 41 34.88 16.31 -14.65
CA VAL A 41 35.50 17.63 -14.62
C VAL A 41 36.26 17.76 -13.30
N ALA A 42 37.60 17.74 -13.38
CA ALA A 42 38.44 18.13 -12.25
C ALA A 42 38.40 19.66 -12.13
N ARG A 43 37.75 20.17 -11.08
CA ARG A 43 37.85 21.59 -10.74
C ARG A 43 38.95 21.77 -9.70
N PRO A 44 39.93 22.67 -9.93
CA PRO A 44 40.89 23.02 -8.89
C PRO A 44 40.14 23.63 -7.71
N SER A 45 40.34 23.08 -6.52
CA SER A 45 39.89 23.73 -5.30
C SER A 45 40.68 25.02 -5.15
N SER A 46 40.01 26.15 -4.87
CA SER A 46 40.67 27.45 -4.69
C SER A 46 41.59 27.51 -3.47
N LEU A 47 41.60 26.45 -2.64
CA LEU A 47 42.46 26.32 -1.47
C LEU A 47 43.74 25.56 -1.85
N VAL A 48 44.76 26.32 -2.26
CA VAL A 48 46.14 25.85 -2.32
C VAL A 48 46.70 25.89 -0.90
N LYS A 49 47.02 24.74 -0.32
CA LYS A 49 47.74 24.67 0.96
C LYS A 49 49.23 24.53 0.68
N THR A 50 49.98 25.57 1.03
CA THR A 50 51.44 25.56 1.07
C THR A 50 51.89 25.14 2.46
N TYR A 51 52.73 24.11 2.54
CA TYR A 51 53.34 23.65 3.79
C TYR A 51 54.70 24.33 3.99
N GLN A 52 55.14 24.43 5.25
CA GLN A 52 56.37 25.16 5.63
C GLN A 52 57.65 24.61 4.97
N ASN A 53 57.63 23.38 4.48
CA ASN A 53 58.74 22.77 3.73
C ASN A 53 58.75 23.13 2.23
N GLY A 54 57.89 24.06 1.79
CA GLY A 54 57.76 24.46 0.39
C GLY A 54 56.93 23.52 -0.48
N SER A 55 56.40 22.42 0.08
CA SER A 55 55.50 21.53 -0.68
C SER A 55 54.11 22.13 -0.84
N VAL A 56 53.54 21.98 -2.04
CA VAL A 56 52.22 22.50 -2.41
C VAL A 56 51.30 21.30 -2.64
N ALA A 57 50.24 21.18 -1.82
CA ALA A 57 49.23 20.15 -2.04
C ALA A 57 48.05 20.74 -2.83
N HIS A 58 47.82 20.20 -4.02
CA HIS A 58 46.63 20.51 -4.80
C HIS A 58 45.53 19.49 -4.48
N SER A 59 44.41 19.98 -3.95
CA SER A 59 43.19 19.19 -3.82
C SER A 59 42.34 19.40 -5.06
N PHE A 60 42.07 18.31 -5.78
CA PHE A 60 41.09 18.31 -6.87
C PHE A 60 39.80 17.67 -6.35
N HIS A 61 38.68 18.39 -6.46
CA HIS A 61 37.38 17.78 -6.29
C HIS A 61 36.96 17.17 -7.62
N LEU A 62 36.95 15.84 -7.69
CA LEU A 62 36.34 15.11 -8.78
C LEU A 62 34.82 15.19 -8.61
N THR A 63 34.21 16.23 -9.18
CA THR A 63 32.75 16.28 -9.28
C THR A 63 32.34 15.48 -10.50
N ASN A 64 31.78 14.29 -10.28
CA ASN A 64 31.01 13.62 -11.32
C ASN A 64 29.87 14.59 -11.67
N SER A 65 29.81 15.10 -12.90
CA SER A 65 28.68 15.92 -13.35
C SER A 65 27.45 15.01 -13.38
N ARG A 66 26.82 14.83 -12.22
CA ARG A 66 25.56 14.12 -12.14
C ARG A 66 24.61 14.89 -13.06
N PRO A 67 23.89 14.23 -13.98
CA PRO A 67 22.84 14.90 -14.74
C PRO A 67 21.97 15.67 -13.74
N SER A 68 21.53 16.87 -14.10
CA SER A 68 20.69 17.69 -13.24
C SER A 68 19.45 16.89 -12.89
N THR A 69 19.41 16.30 -11.68
CA THR A 69 18.28 15.52 -11.25
C THR A 69 17.23 16.51 -10.76
N THR A 70 16.10 16.52 -11.45
CA THR A 70 14.96 17.32 -11.03
C THR A 70 14.48 16.82 -9.66
N PRO A 71 13.74 17.65 -8.89
CA PRO A 71 13.07 17.16 -7.69
C PRO A 71 12.22 15.91 -7.95
N SER A 72 11.56 15.83 -9.12
CA SER A 72 10.77 14.67 -9.53
C SER A 72 11.64 13.42 -9.71
N ASP A 73 12.82 13.55 -10.36
CA ASP A 73 13.74 12.41 -10.55
C ASP A 73 14.23 11.84 -9.22
N ARG A 74 14.48 12.70 -8.23
CA ARG A 74 14.92 12.27 -6.91
C ARG A 74 13.84 11.51 -6.15
N VAL A 75 12.59 11.97 -6.23
CA VAL A 75 11.44 11.29 -5.60
C VAL A 75 11.12 9.99 -6.35
N ALA A 76 11.16 9.98 -7.68
CA ALA A 76 11.00 8.77 -8.48
C ALA A 76 12.06 7.73 -8.14
N ALA A 77 13.33 8.12 -8.07
CA ALA A 77 14.43 7.24 -7.70
C ALA A 77 14.28 6.69 -6.27
N LEU A 78 13.83 7.53 -5.32
CA LEU A 78 13.53 7.09 -3.96
C LEU A 78 12.40 6.07 -3.95
N LEU A 79 11.30 6.34 -4.67
CA LEU A 79 10.16 5.44 -4.77
C LEU A 79 10.57 4.07 -5.36
N VAL A 80 11.35 4.08 -6.44
CA VAL A 80 11.90 2.86 -7.05
C VAL A 80 12.83 2.11 -6.11
N ALA A 81 13.68 2.82 -5.36
CA ALA A 81 14.53 2.19 -4.36
C ALA A 81 13.71 1.50 -3.26
N MET A 82 12.63 2.14 -2.78
CA MET A 82 11.72 1.55 -1.79
C MET A 82 10.96 0.33 -2.35
N MET A 83 10.56 0.36 -3.63
CA MET A 83 9.91 -0.77 -4.32
C MET A 83 10.84 -1.98 -4.49
N ASN A 84 12.16 -1.76 -4.49
CA ASN A 84 13.18 -2.79 -4.67
C ASN A 84 13.84 -3.23 -3.36
N LEU A 85 13.36 -2.78 -2.19
CA LEU A 85 13.85 -3.31 -0.92
C LEU A 85 13.40 -4.77 -0.80
N ASP A 86 14.36 -5.71 -0.89
CA ASP A 86 14.15 -7.14 -0.61
C ASP A 86 13.99 -7.36 0.89
N SER A 87 12.90 -8.01 1.33
CA SER A 87 12.85 -8.94 2.49
C SER A 87 11.42 -9.15 2.99
N GLU A 88 11.19 -10.28 3.64
CA GLU A 88 9.93 -10.79 4.23
C GLU A 88 9.10 -9.80 5.10
N SER A 89 9.64 -8.64 5.47
CA SER A 89 8.94 -7.55 6.17
C SER A 89 8.22 -6.56 5.23
N VAL A 90 8.38 -6.72 3.92
CA VAL A 90 7.98 -5.81 2.83
C VAL A 90 6.51 -5.93 2.44
N ASN A 91 5.74 -6.84 3.03
CA ASN A 91 4.37 -7.08 2.61
C ASN A 91 3.47 -5.82 2.66
N ILE A 92 3.54 -4.99 3.72
CA ILE A 92 2.71 -3.78 3.82
C ILE A 92 3.19 -2.68 2.86
N ALA A 93 4.52 -2.48 2.78
CA ALA A 93 5.11 -1.50 1.88
C ALA A 93 4.89 -1.90 0.41
N ALA A 94 5.06 -3.15 0.02
CA ALA A 94 4.84 -3.63 -1.34
C ALA A 94 3.37 -3.53 -1.78
N VAL A 95 2.40 -3.64 -0.88
CA VAL A 95 0.99 -3.41 -1.24
C VAL A 95 0.68 -1.94 -1.43
N LEU A 96 1.19 -1.09 -0.54
CA LEU A 96 1.06 0.36 -0.68
C LEU A 96 1.82 0.87 -1.91
N LEU A 97 3.00 0.31 -2.21
CA LEU A 97 3.91 0.72 -3.29
C LEU A 97 3.59 0.04 -4.64
N GLY A 98 3.01 -1.17 -4.64
CA GLY A 98 2.61 -1.89 -5.84
C GLY A 98 1.54 -1.16 -6.63
N ARG A 99 0.66 -0.44 -5.92
CA ARG A 99 -0.34 0.50 -6.45
C ARG A 99 0.29 1.78 -7.00
N LEU A 100 1.58 2.03 -6.74
CA LEU A 100 2.32 3.20 -7.20
C LEU A 100 3.20 2.90 -8.41
N ARG A 101 3.14 1.69 -9.00
CA ARG A 101 3.98 1.32 -10.16
C ARG A 101 3.81 2.29 -11.34
N GLY A 102 2.61 2.84 -11.55
CA GLY A 102 2.34 3.82 -12.61
C GLY A 102 2.58 5.29 -12.22
N ILE A 103 2.99 5.58 -10.97
CA ILE A 103 3.17 6.95 -10.47
C ILE A 103 4.47 7.63 -10.91
N PRO A 104 5.65 6.97 -11.01
CA PRO A 104 6.90 7.66 -11.33
C PRO A 104 6.84 8.57 -12.57
N PRO A 105 6.23 8.17 -13.71
CA PRO A 105 6.11 9.04 -14.88
C PRO A 105 5.27 10.31 -14.64
N ARG A 106 4.33 10.27 -13.69
CA ARG A 106 3.39 11.37 -13.40
C ARG A 106 3.95 12.42 -12.45
N LEU A 107 5.04 12.11 -11.73
CA LEU A 107 5.67 13.01 -10.76
C LEU A 107 6.23 14.30 -11.38
N LEU A 108 6.51 14.28 -12.69
CA LEU A 108 6.95 15.49 -13.39
C LEU A 108 5.79 16.47 -13.59
N GLY A 109 4.59 15.96 -13.85
CA GLY A 109 3.40 16.75 -14.16
C GLY A 109 2.63 17.28 -12.96
N SER A 110 2.78 16.67 -11.78
CA SER A 110 2.04 17.10 -10.58
C SER A 110 2.95 17.34 -9.38
N ALA A 111 3.00 18.59 -8.93
CA ALA A 111 3.72 18.98 -7.72
C ALA A 111 3.10 18.38 -6.45
N CYS A 112 1.76 18.30 -6.41
CA CYS A 112 1.00 17.70 -5.32
C CYS A 112 1.35 16.22 -5.14
N LEU A 113 1.28 15.43 -6.22
CA LEU A 113 1.62 14.01 -6.18
C LEU A 113 3.06 13.76 -5.79
N ARG A 114 4.00 14.54 -6.34
CA ARG A 114 5.42 14.46 -5.98
C ARG A 114 5.66 14.70 -4.49
N ASP A 115 5.02 15.69 -3.89
CA ASP A 115 5.21 15.99 -2.47
C ASP A 115 4.54 14.94 -1.57
N ALA A 116 3.39 14.39 -1.96
CA ALA A 116 2.73 13.28 -1.28
C ALA A 116 3.58 12.00 -1.29
N VAL A 117 4.12 11.63 -2.45
CA VAL A 117 5.03 10.48 -2.58
C VAL A 117 6.31 10.68 -1.77
N ALA A 118 6.88 11.88 -1.78
CA ALA A 118 8.06 12.18 -0.97
C ALA A 118 7.79 12.00 0.53
N HIS A 119 6.62 12.44 1.00
CA HIS A 119 6.18 12.20 2.38
C HIS A 119 6.02 10.70 2.67
N LYS A 120 5.31 9.96 1.81
CA LYS A 120 5.07 8.53 2.04
C LYS A 120 6.36 7.71 2.05
N CYS A 121 7.30 8.00 1.15
CA CYS A 121 8.61 7.35 1.17
C CYS A 121 9.39 7.64 2.46
N ALA A 122 9.27 8.84 3.04
CA ALA A 122 9.90 9.17 4.31
C ALA A 122 9.23 8.45 5.49
N ASP A 123 7.90 8.36 5.50
CA ASP A 123 7.12 7.62 6.50
C ASP A 123 7.47 6.13 6.51
N ILE A 124 7.48 5.49 5.33
CA ILE A 124 7.89 4.08 5.19
C ILE A 124 9.35 3.90 5.64
N LYS A 125 10.24 4.84 5.29
CA LYS A 125 11.64 4.78 5.73
C LYS A 125 11.79 4.86 7.25
N ASP A 126 11.04 5.74 7.92
CA ASP A 126 11.05 5.85 9.38
C ASP A 126 10.59 4.54 10.03
N MET A 127 9.55 3.92 9.48
CA MET A 127 9.05 2.62 9.91
C MET A 127 10.11 1.53 9.78
N TYR A 128 10.81 1.44 8.64
CA TYR A 128 11.91 0.48 8.45
C TYR A 128 13.08 0.69 9.40
N LEU A 129 13.34 1.94 9.79
CA LEU A 129 14.41 2.28 10.73
C LEU A 129 13.98 2.10 12.20
N GLY A 130 12.73 1.67 12.47
CA GLY A 130 12.19 1.56 13.82
C GLY A 130 12.12 2.91 14.55
N LEU A 131 12.08 4.02 13.81
CA LEU A 131 11.96 5.35 14.40
C LEU A 131 10.51 5.55 14.87
N GLN A 132 10.32 6.23 15.99
CA GLN A 132 9.01 6.64 16.47
C GLN A 132 8.34 7.56 15.43
N PRO A 133 7.29 7.11 14.72
CA PRO A 133 6.64 7.93 13.72
C PRO A 133 5.69 8.95 14.36
N PRO A 134 5.53 10.14 13.77
CA PRO A 134 6.30 10.67 12.64
C PRO A 134 7.59 11.38 13.10
N SER A 135 8.73 11.14 12.43
CA SER A 135 9.95 11.91 12.67
C SER A 135 9.78 13.40 12.29
N LEU A 136 10.65 14.28 12.79
CA LEU A 136 10.63 15.69 12.43
C LEU A 136 10.78 15.92 10.92
N SER A 137 11.56 15.09 10.22
CA SER A 137 11.68 15.12 8.77
C SER A 137 10.37 14.75 8.08
N THR A 138 9.71 13.69 8.55
CA THR A 138 8.46 13.20 7.99
C THR A 138 7.33 14.20 8.22
N LEU A 139 7.28 14.85 9.38
CA LEU A 139 6.34 15.95 9.67
C LEU A 139 6.51 17.15 8.73
N LYS A 140 7.76 17.54 8.41
CA LYS A 140 8.02 18.64 7.46
C LYS A 140 7.53 18.29 6.06
N LEU A 141 7.75 17.05 5.62
CA LEU A 141 7.29 16.56 4.33
C LEU A 141 5.77 16.44 4.29
N TYR A 142 5.14 15.97 5.37
CA TYR A 142 3.68 15.92 5.53
C TYR A 142 3.06 17.30 5.38
N GLY A 143 3.55 18.30 6.14
CA GLY A 143 3.05 19.67 6.04
C GLY A 143 3.24 20.28 4.65
N LYS A 144 4.31 19.90 3.93
CA LYS A 144 4.51 20.31 2.53
C LYS A 144 3.49 19.64 1.60
N ALA A 145 3.30 18.32 1.74
CA ALA A 145 2.35 17.55 0.96
C ALA A 145 0.92 18.09 1.13
N LEU A 146 0.51 18.41 2.36
CA LEU A 146 -0.79 19.02 2.65
C LEU A 146 -0.99 20.37 1.96
N ARG A 147 0.02 21.26 1.99
CA ARG A 147 -0.09 22.56 1.29
C ARG A 147 -0.19 22.38 -0.21
N SER A 148 0.60 21.47 -0.78
CA SER A 148 0.55 21.18 -2.22
C SER A 148 -0.79 20.54 -2.64
N LEU A 149 -1.36 19.67 -1.79
CA LEU A 149 -2.71 19.13 -1.97
C LEU A 149 -3.78 20.22 -1.91
N GLN A 150 -3.74 21.07 -0.89
CA GLN A 150 -4.67 22.19 -0.76
C GLN A 150 -4.59 23.14 -1.97
N GLN A 151 -3.39 23.39 -2.50
CA GLN A 151 -3.22 24.21 -3.69
C GLN A 151 -3.82 23.54 -4.93
N ALA A 152 -3.63 22.23 -5.10
CA ALA A 152 -4.19 21.48 -6.23
C ALA A 152 -5.73 21.42 -6.17
N LEU A 153 -6.29 21.17 -4.98
CA LEU A 153 -7.74 21.16 -4.73
C LEU A 153 -8.43 22.51 -4.99
N ASN A 154 -7.71 23.63 -4.79
CA ASN A 154 -8.22 24.97 -5.12
C ASN A 154 -7.90 25.40 -6.57
N GLY A 155 -7.24 24.54 -7.35
CA GLY A 155 -6.75 24.84 -8.68
C GLY A 155 -7.50 24.10 -9.80
N PRO A 156 -7.05 24.25 -11.06
CA PRO A 156 -7.60 23.51 -12.19
C PRO A 156 -7.34 22.00 -12.11
N GLU A 157 -6.38 21.59 -11.27
CA GLU A 157 -6.00 20.19 -11.05
C GLU A 157 -6.88 19.49 -10.00
N ALA A 158 -7.88 20.16 -9.41
CA ALA A 158 -8.65 19.63 -8.29
C ALA A 158 -9.26 18.24 -8.56
N LEU A 159 -9.72 18.00 -9.79
CA LEU A 159 -10.29 16.73 -10.21
C LEU A 159 -9.31 15.86 -11.01
N SER A 160 -8.00 16.13 -10.97
CA SER A 160 -6.97 15.29 -11.62
C SER A 160 -6.69 14.02 -10.84
N VAL A 161 -6.35 12.93 -11.55
CA VAL A 161 -6.04 11.64 -10.92
C VAL A 161 -4.83 11.77 -9.99
N GLU A 162 -3.87 12.63 -10.34
CA GLU A 162 -2.71 12.92 -9.51
C GLU A 162 -3.08 13.55 -8.16
N THR A 163 -4.12 14.38 -8.13
CA THR A 163 -4.63 14.99 -6.88
C THR A 163 -5.33 13.94 -6.02
N PHE A 164 -6.13 13.05 -6.61
CA PHE A 164 -6.71 11.91 -5.89
C PHE A 164 -5.64 10.96 -5.33
N ALA A 165 -4.63 10.63 -6.15
CA ALA A 165 -3.49 9.81 -5.75
C ALA A 165 -2.75 10.42 -4.55
N ALA A 166 -2.47 11.73 -4.64
CA ALA A 166 -1.79 12.45 -3.58
C ALA A 166 -2.60 12.44 -2.28
N GLY A 167 -3.91 12.64 -2.41
CA GLY A 167 -4.85 12.56 -1.32
C GLY A 167 -4.86 11.22 -0.61
N ALA A 168 -5.06 10.15 -1.37
CA ALA A 168 -4.98 8.77 -0.88
C ALA A 168 -3.66 8.49 -0.14
N LEU A 169 -2.52 8.93 -0.71
CA LEU A 169 -1.20 8.72 -0.11
C LEU A 169 -0.98 9.45 1.22
N ILE A 170 -1.56 10.64 1.37
CA ILE A 170 -1.42 11.47 2.58
C ILE A 170 -2.32 10.95 3.71
N HIS A 171 -3.47 10.39 3.38
CA HIS A 171 -4.53 10.06 4.34
C HIS A 171 -4.70 8.57 4.66
N ASP A 172 -3.70 7.76 4.30
CA ASP A 172 -3.58 6.34 4.70
C ASP A 172 -3.61 6.12 6.23
N GLN A 173 -3.68 7.19 7.04
CA GLN A 173 -3.83 7.17 8.50
C GLN A 173 -5.22 7.69 8.94
N GLN A 174 -6.18 6.76 9.04
CA GLN A 174 -7.31 6.72 10.00
C GLN A 174 -8.30 7.89 10.12
N ARG A 175 -8.38 8.86 9.19
CA ARG A 175 -9.40 9.93 9.29
C ARG A 175 -10.60 9.67 8.38
N LYS A 176 -11.73 9.27 8.99
CA LYS A 176 -13.03 9.02 8.32
C LYS A 176 -13.52 10.21 7.50
N ASP A 177 -13.41 11.43 8.05
CA ASP A 177 -13.87 12.67 7.41
C ASP A 177 -13.30 12.86 6.00
N TYR A 178 -12.08 12.35 5.77
CA TYR A 178 -11.40 12.50 4.50
C TYR A 178 -11.89 11.54 3.42
N ILE A 179 -12.36 10.35 3.82
CA ILE A 179 -12.86 9.34 2.90
C ILE A 179 -14.12 9.86 2.19
N GLU A 180 -15.02 10.49 2.94
CA GLU A 180 -16.23 11.10 2.37
C GLU A 180 -15.91 12.23 1.39
N GLU A 181 -14.94 13.09 1.73
CA GLU A 181 -14.47 14.16 0.85
C GLU A 181 -13.88 13.61 -0.45
N ILE A 182 -13.02 12.56 -0.38
CA ILE A 182 -12.51 11.88 -1.58
C ILE A 182 -13.66 11.30 -2.40
N LEU A 183 -14.63 10.63 -1.76
CA LEU A 183 -15.76 10.03 -2.47
C LEU A 183 -16.59 11.08 -3.21
N LEU A 184 -16.84 12.23 -2.59
CA LEU A 184 -17.53 13.35 -3.22
C LEU A 184 -16.75 13.86 -4.43
N LEU A 185 -15.44 14.02 -4.31
CA LEU A 185 -14.57 14.43 -5.40
C LEU A 185 -14.53 13.38 -6.52
N MET A 186 -14.49 12.08 -6.20
CA MET A 186 -14.53 10.99 -7.19
C MET A 186 -15.86 10.97 -7.93
N LYS A 187 -16.99 11.15 -7.22
CA LYS A 187 -18.31 11.30 -7.83
C LYS A 187 -18.36 12.50 -8.77
N ALA A 188 -17.76 13.63 -8.38
CA ALA A 188 -17.70 14.83 -9.21
C ALA A 188 -16.82 14.65 -10.46
N ARG A 189 -15.73 13.87 -10.36
CA ARG A 189 -14.86 13.53 -11.50
C ARG A 189 -15.56 12.60 -12.50
N GLY A 190 -16.35 11.65 -12.00
CA GLY A 190 -16.92 10.57 -12.81
C GLY A 190 -16.11 9.28 -12.75
N PRO A 191 -16.51 8.24 -13.51
CA PRO A 191 -15.88 6.92 -13.46
C PRO A 191 -14.40 6.97 -13.88
N PRO A 192 -13.54 6.08 -13.34
CA PRO A 192 -12.14 5.99 -13.73
C PRO A 192 -12.02 5.56 -15.20
N LYS A 193 -11.00 6.08 -15.88
CA LYS A 193 -10.67 5.66 -17.23
C LYS A 193 -10.05 4.26 -17.21
N LEU A 194 -10.66 3.34 -17.94
CA LEU A 194 -10.27 1.92 -17.91
C LEU A 194 -8.95 1.63 -18.65
N ASP A 195 -8.47 2.56 -19.47
CA ASP A 195 -7.15 2.50 -20.13
C ASP A 195 -6.02 3.08 -19.27
N ASP A 196 -6.36 3.67 -18.12
CA ASP A 196 -5.41 4.26 -17.18
C ASP A 196 -5.30 3.40 -15.91
N GLN A 197 -4.28 2.55 -15.86
CA GLN A 197 -4.04 1.67 -14.72
C GLN A 197 -3.91 2.44 -13.39
N VAL A 198 -3.36 3.66 -13.41
CA VAL A 198 -3.22 4.46 -12.19
C VAL A 198 -4.59 4.92 -11.70
N GLU A 199 -5.49 5.30 -12.60
CA GLU A 199 -6.87 5.63 -12.24
C GLU A 199 -7.61 4.42 -11.67
N ILE A 200 -7.44 3.24 -12.27
CA ILE A 200 -8.01 1.99 -11.74
C ILE A 200 -7.47 1.68 -10.34
N ASP A 201 -6.16 1.76 -10.15
CA ASP A 201 -5.51 1.43 -8.88
C ASP A 201 -5.91 2.41 -7.77
N ILE A 202 -6.00 3.71 -8.08
CA ILE A 202 -6.45 4.73 -7.13
C ILE A 202 -7.93 4.59 -6.84
N ALA A 203 -8.77 4.35 -7.86
CA ALA A 203 -10.19 4.15 -7.64
C ALA A 203 -10.43 2.89 -6.81
N ALA A 204 -9.71 1.81 -7.09
CA ALA A 204 -9.72 0.61 -6.28
C ALA A 204 -9.20 0.89 -4.88
N HIS A 205 -8.13 1.65 -4.70
CA HIS A 205 -7.60 1.98 -3.37
C HIS A 205 -8.53 2.88 -2.58
N CYS A 206 -9.17 3.87 -3.19
CA CYS A 206 -10.16 4.71 -2.52
C CYS A 206 -11.39 3.87 -2.21
N TYR A 207 -11.86 3.02 -3.12
CA TYR A 207 -13.00 2.13 -2.88
C TYR A 207 -12.69 1.08 -1.80
N VAL A 208 -11.51 0.45 -1.84
CA VAL A 208 -11.01 -0.46 -0.81
C VAL A 208 -10.73 0.30 0.48
N GLY A 209 -10.28 1.56 0.46
CA GLY A 209 -10.13 2.40 1.64
C GLY A 209 -11.48 2.84 2.21
N VAL A 210 -12.53 2.94 1.40
CA VAL A 210 -13.90 3.20 1.86
C VAL A 210 -14.53 1.94 2.44
N VAL A 211 -14.33 0.80 1.77
CA VAL A 211 -14.89 -0.50 2.17
C VAL A 211 -14.08 -1.13 3.31
N MET A 212 -12.77 -0.89 3.35
CA MET A 212 -11.80 -1.45 4.32
C MET A 212 -11.20 -0.41 5.27
N GLY A 213 -11.37 0.90 5.08
CA GLY A 213 -11.02 1.93 6.10
C GLY A 213 -11.92 1.88 7.33
N LEU A 214 -12.84 0.92 7.34
CA LEU A 214 -13.63 0.48 8.49
C LEU A 214 -12.92 -0.65 9.27
N ILE A 215 -11.73 -1.05 8.85
CA ILE A 215 -10.99 -2.23 9.33
C ILE A 215 -9.53 -1.84 9.66
N PRO A 216 -9.07 -1.92 10.92
CA PRO A 216 -7.64 -1.90 11.17
C PRO A 216 -7.04 -3.24 10.68
N MET A 217 -5.94 -3.20 9.92
CA MET A 217 -5.36 -4.34 9.20
C MET A 217 -3.85 -4.42 9.48
N ILE A 218 -3.41 -5.30 10.38
CA ILE A 218 -1.99 -5.71 10.44
C ILE A 218 -1.90 -7.23 10.26
N GLN A 219 -2.71 -8.02 10.97
CA GLN A 219 -2.75 -9.48 10.81
C GLN A 219 -3.53 -9.95 9.57
N PHE A 220 -4.77 -9.47 9.35
CA PHE A 220 -5.46 -9.67 8.06
C PHE A 220 -4.68 -9.11 6.88
N GLY A 221 -3.86 -8.07 7.12
CA GLY A 221 -2.92 -7.55 6.15
C GLY A 221 -1.94 -8.63 5.70
N ILE A 222 -1.21 -9.28 6.60
CA ILE A 222 -0.22 -10.32 6.25
C ILE A 222 -0.87 -11.49 5.50
N LEU A 223 -2.03 -11.96 5.97
CA LEU A 223 -2.78 -13.03 5.30
C LEU A 223 -3.22 -12.57 3.89
N MET A 224 -3.84 -11.41 3.76
CA MET A 224 -4.20 -10.87 2.44
C MET A 224 -3.00 -10.53 1.57
N ILE A 225 -1.83 -10.19 2.13
CA ILE A 225 -0.66 -9.86 1.34
C ILE A 225 -0.07 -11.13 0.71
N CYS A 226 0.05 -12.22 1.47
CA CYS A 226 0.47 -13.51 0.92
C CYS A 226 -0.48 -14.01 -0.17
N TYR A 227 -1.76 -13.67 -0.07
CA TYR A 227 -2.80 -14.08 -1.01
C TYR A 227 -3.27 -12.97 -1.96
N GLN A 228 -2.59 -11.81 -2.05
CA GLN A 228 -3.12 -10.67 -2.80
C GLN A 228 -3.14 -10.95 -4.31
N GLU A 229 -2.09 -11.57 -4.82
CA GLU A 229 -2.02 -11.93 -6.24
C GLU A 229 -3.10 -12.95 -6.60
N ILE A 230 -3.32 -13.92 -5.72
CA ILE A 230 -4.36 -14.95 -5.85
C ILE A 230 -5.75 -14.29 -5.81
N TRP A 231 -6.00 -13.45 -4.80
CA TRP A 231 -7.27 -12.73 -4.62
C TRP A 231 -7.61 -11.84 -5.81
N LEU A 232 -6.63 -11.07 -6.32
CA LEU A 232 -6.84 -10.23 -7.49
C LEU A 232 -7.17 -11.06 -8.73
N GLY A 233 -6.48 -12.20 -8.92
CA GLY A 233 -6.81 -13.16 -9.96
C GLY A 233 -8.25 -13.68 -9.83
N TRP A 234 -8.64 -14.10 -8.64
CA TRP A 234 -10.00 -14.58 -8.35
C TRP A 234 -11.07 -13.53 -8.64
N VAL A 235 -10.86 -12.26 -8.24
CA VAL A 235 -11.81 -11.18 -8.51
C VAL A 235 -11.90 -10.86 -10.00
N GLN A 236 -10.77 -10.84 -10.71
CA GLN A 236 -10.76 -10.64 -12.17
C GLN A 236 -11.51 -11.76 -12.88
N ASP A 237 -11.28 -13.00 -12.46
CA ASP A 237 -11.90 -14.18 -13.04
C ASP A 237 -13.40 -14.24 -12.72
N ALA A 238 -13.80 -13.91 -11.49
CA ALA A 238 -15.20 -13.79 -11.11
C ALA A 238 -15.93 -12.73 -11.95
N ARG A 239 -15.31 -11.56 -12.18
CA ARG A 239 -15.88 -10.53 -13.06
C ARG A 239 -16.05 -11.01 -14.50
N LEU A 240 -15.05 -11.73 -15.01
CA LEU A 240 -15.10 -12.30 -16.36
C LEU A 240 -16.25 -13.31 -16.47
N ILE A 241 -16.37 -14.21 -15.48
CA ILE A 241 -17.46 -15.17 -15.36
C ILE A 241 -18.81 -14.47 -15.31
N SER A 242 -18.98 -13.44 -14.47
CA SER A 242 -20.24 -12.70 -14.37
C SER A 242 -20.60 -11.95 -15.66
N SER A 243 -19.62 -11.56 -16.47
CA SER A 243 -19.88 -10.84 -17.73
C SER A 243 -20.38 -11.72 -18.86
N ASP A 244 -19.99 -13.00 -18.88
CA ASP A 244 -20.46 -14.00 -19.85
C ASP A 244 -20.42 -15.41 -19.21
N PRO A 245 -21.46 -15.76 -18.41
CA PRO A 245 -21.46 -17.02 -17.66
C PRO A 245 -21.37 -18.25 -18.56
N ASP A 246 -22.02 -18.24 -19.72
CA ASP A 246 -22.07 -19.39 -20.61
C ASP A 246 -20.69 -19.71 -21.20
N THR A 247 -19.97 -18.68 -21.66
CA THR A 247 -18.62 -18.83 -22.22
C THR A 247 -17.59 -19.27 -21.17
N PHE A 248 -17.72 -18.77 -19.92
CA PHE A 248 -16.72 -18.97 -18.88
C PHE A 248 -17.06 -20.06 -17.85
N LYS A 249 -18.04 -20.93 -18.12
CA LYS A 249 -18.43 -22.04 -17.23
C LYS A 249 -17.27 -22.95 -16.80
N TRP A 250 -16.33 -23.24 -17.72
CA TRP A 250 -15.14 -24.05 -17.41
C TRP A 250 -14.22 -23.34 -16.41
N LYS A 251 -14.13 -22.01 -16.52
CA LYS A 251 -13.29 -21.15 -15.67
C LYS A 251 -13.89 -21.05 -14.28
N ALA A 252 -15.20 -20.89 -14.19
CA ALA A 252 -15.93 -20.96 -12.92
C ALA A 252 -15.68 -22.30 -12.21
N LYS A 253 -15.71 -23.41 -12.94
CA LYS A 253 -15.46 -24.73 -12.35
C LYS A 253 -14.04 -24.88 -11.81
N GLY A 254 -13.04 -24.38 -12.56
CA GLY A 254 -11.64 -24.35 -12.11
C GLY A 254 -11.47 -23.50 -10.86
N LEU A 255 -12.01 -22.28 -10.90
CA LEU A 255 -11.94 -21.32 -9.79
C LEU A 255 -12.65 -21.83 -8.53
N THR A 256 -13.81 -22.49 -8.65
CA THR A 256 -14.48 -23.16 -7.53
C THR A 256 -13.62 -24.28 -6.94
N ALA A 257 -12.91 -25.06 -7.75
CA ALA A 257 -12.01 -26.09 -7.23
C ALA A 257 -10.83 -25.47 -6.47
N GLU A 258 -10.26 -24.38 -6.98
CA GLU A 258 -9.22 -23.61 -6.27
C GLU A 258 -9.72 -23.07 -4.93
N PHE A 259 -10.93 -22.49 -4.89
CA PHE A 259 -11.54 -22.03 -3.64
C PHE A 259 -11.64 -23.13 -2.59
N LEU A 260 -12.07 -24.34 -2.97
CA LEU A 260 -12.20 -25.45 -2.03
C LEU A 260 -10.84 -25.96 -1.51
N VAL A 261 -9.81 -25.94 -2.35
CA VAL A 261 -8.43 -26.24 -1.93
C VAL A 261 -7.95 -25.19 -0.92
N SER A 262 -8.06 -23.91 -1.26
CA SER A 262 -7.64 -22.83 -0.36
C SER A 262 -8.42 -22.81 0.95
N LEU A 263 -9.72 -23.11 0.92
CA LEU A 263 -10.52 -23.26 2.15
C LEU A 263 -9.98 -24.35 3.07
N SER A 264 -9.42 -25.42 2.52
CA SER A 264 -8.86 -26.51 3.32
C SER A 264 -7.53 -26.09 3.95
N GLU A 265 -6.69 -25.37 3.20
CA GLU A 265 -5.43 -24.79 3.71
C GLU A 265 -5.70 -23.75 4.82
N PHE A 266 -6.68 -22.87 4.63
CA PHE A 266 -7.05 -21.88 5.64
C PHE A 266 -7.66 -22.51 6.90
N GLN A 267 -8.37 -23.63 6.78
CA GLN A 267 -8.90 -24.35 7.95
C GLN A 267 -7.80 -24.93 8.83
N GLU A 268 -6.71 -25.41 8.23
CA GLU A 268 -5.55 -25.90 8.98
C GLU A 268 -4.86 -24.75 9.73
N LEU A 269 -4.71 -23.58 9.10
CA LEU A 269 -4.17 -22.38 9.71
C LEU A 269 -5.08 -21.85 10.84
N GLU A 270 -6.39 -21.77 10.59
CA GLU A 270 -7.36 -21.37 11.60
C GLU A 270 -7.34 -22.30 12.81
N ALA A 271 -7.30 -23.61 12.59
CA ALA A 271 -7.24 -24.58 13.68
C ALA A 271 -5.99 -24.36 14.54
N HIS A 272 -4.85 -24.09 13.91
CA HIS A 272 -3.61 -23.77 14.61
C HIS A 272 -3.73 -22.49 15.45
N ASP A 273 -4.22 -21.40 14.86
CA ASP A 273 -4.40 -20.12 15.53
C ASP A 273 -5.40 -20.25 16.70
N TRP A 274 -6.52 -20.95 16.48
CA TRP A 274 -7.52 -21.20 17.50
C TRP A 274 -6.97 -22.03 18.66
N GLU A 275 -6.26 -23.12 18.38
CA GLU A 275 -5.63 -23.95 19.40
C GLU A 275 -4.64 -23.15 20.24
N SER A 276 -3.84 -22.28 19.61
CA SER A 276 -2.89 -21.40 20.30
C SER A 276 -3.60 -20.42 21.23
N ILE A 277 -4.61 -19.70 20.74
CA ILE A 277 -5.33 -18.67 21.51
C ILE A 277 -6.16 -19.33 22.64
N ALA A 278 -6.79 -20.47 22.35
CA ALA A 278 -7.56 -21.22 23.34
C ALA A 278 -6.67 -21.83 24.44
N ALA A 279 -5.47 -22.34 24.08
CA ALA A 279 -4.51 -22.86 25.06
C ALA A 279 -4.02 -21.78 26.04
N GLU A 280 -3.95 -20.52 25.58
CA GLU A 280 -3.62 -19.37 26.43
C GLU A 280 -4.82 -18.89 27.27
N GLY A 281 -6.02 -19.42 27.05
CA GLY A 281 -7.24 -19.03 27.75
C GLY A 281 -7.78 -17.66 27.34
N LYS A 282 -7.20 -17.03 26.31
CA LYS A 282 -7.51 -15.66 25.87
C LYS A 282 -8.89 -15.52 25.23
N ILE A 283 -9.40 -16.62 24.67
CA ILE A 283 -10.77 -16.74 24.19
C ILE A 283 -11.30 -18.11 24.56
N ARG A 284 -12.55 -18.18 24.98
CA ARG A 284 -13.23 -19.44 25.30
C ARG A 284 -14.65 -19.43 24.79
N GLU A 285 -15.08 -20.61 24.35
CA GLU A 285 -16.49 -20.87 24.04
C GLU A 285 -17.24 -21.21 25.32
N ILE A 286 -18.36 -20.52 25.55
CA ILE A 286 -19.24 -20.73 26.70
C ILE A 286 -20.66 -21.07 26.24
N SER A 287 -21.37 -21.83 27.09
CA SER A 287 -22.80 -22.10 26.90
C SER A 287 -23.60 -20.84 27.23
N ASP A 288 -24.46 -20.42 26.31
CA ASP A 288 -25.26 -19.20 26.43
C ASP A 288 -26.67 -19.47 25.86
N PRO A 289 -27.53 -20.15 26.64
CA PRO A 289 -28.84 -20.60 26.16
C PRO A 289 -29.80 -19.43 25.84
N ASP A 290 -29.49 -18.22 26.32
CA ASP A 290 -30.28 -17.02 26.08
C ASP A 290 -29.88 -16.31 24.78
N PHE A 291 -28.66 -16.55 24.28
CA PHE A 291 -28.22 -16.08 22.97
C PHE A 291 -28.75 -16.99 21.85
N PHE A 292 -29.09 -16.41 20.68
CA PHE A 292 -29.80 -17.15 19.63
C PHE A 292 -29.00 -18.32 19.02
N VAL A 293 -27.66 -18.29 19.12
CA VAL A 293 -26.78 -19.40 18.71
C VAL A 293 -26.70 -20.49 19.80
N GLY A 294 -27.12 -20.21 21.03
CA GLY A 294 -27.04 -21.09 22.20
C GLY A 294 -25.64 -21.15 22.85
N ARG A 295 -24.66 -20.46 22.27
CA ARG A 295 -23.26 -20.40 22.71
C ARG A 295 -22.67 -19.04 22.36
N SER A 296 -21.66 -18.60 23.10
CA SER A 296 -20.97 -17.33 22.85
C SER A 296 -19.48 -17.44 23.14
N TYR A 297 -18.71 -16.45 22.70
CA TYR A 297 -17.31 -16.30 23.05
C TYR A 297 -17.15 -15.33 24.21
N GLU A 298 -16.26 -15.68 25.13
CA GLU A 298 -15.73 -14.80 26.15
C GLU A 298 -14.24 -14.62 25.88
N ALA A 299 -13.76 -13.38 25.84
CA ALA A 299 -12.37 -13.05 25.57
C ALA A 299 -11.84 -12.07 26.62
N ASP A 300 -10.54 -12.19 26.94
CA ASP A 300 -9.87 -11.30 27.91
C ASP A 300 -9.74 -9.87 27.37
N ASP A 301 -9.48 -9.75 26.08
CA ASP A 301 -9.38 -8.49 25.35
C ASP A 301 -9.84 -8.67 23.89
N LEU A 302 -9.85 -7.58 23.13
CA LEU A 302 -10.42 -7.55 21.79
C LEU A 302 -9.57 -8.28 20.74
N GLU A 303 -8.27 -8.46 20.99
CA GLU A 303 -7.34 -8.98 20.00
C GLU A 303 -7.61 -10.46 19.64
N PRO A 304 -7.82 -11.39 20.59
CA PRO A 304 -8.25 -12.76 20.31
C PRO A 304 -9.53 -12.84 19.47
N ALA A 305 -10.53 -12.02 19.83
CA ALA A 305 -11.80 -11.96 19.11
C ALA A 305 -11.59 -11.48 17.67
N ARG A 306 -10.68 -10.52 17.48
CA ARG A 306 -10.31 -10.00 16.17
C ARG A 306 -9.54 -11.01 15.32
N ILE A 307 -8.57 -11.74 15.89
CA ILE A 307 -7.84 -12.78 15.14
C ILE A 307 -8.79 -13.88 14.66
N LEU A 308 -9.67 -14.36 15.54
CA LEU A 308 -10.70 -15.33 15.15
C LEU A 308 -11.59 -14.76 14.03
N PHE A 309 -12.03 -13.52 14.18
CA PHE A 309 -12.89 -12.86 13.23
C PHE A 309 -12.24 -12.71 11.85
N ASP A 310 -10.97 -12.28 11.81
CA ASP A 310 -10.18 -12.14 10.59
C ASP A 310 -10.10 -13.47 9.84
N SER A 311 -9.87 -14.56 10.58
CA SER A 311 -9.81 -15.91 10.01
C SER A 311 -11.17 -16.36 9.45
N LEU A 312 -12.25 -16.19 10.22
CA LEU A 312 -13.61 -16.53 9.78
C LEU A 312 -14.05 -15.71 8.56
N LEU A 313 -13.67 -14.44 8.49
CA LEU A 313 -13.99 -13.56 7.37
C LEU A 313 -13.40 -14.09 6.05
N VAL A 314 -12.14 -14.54 6.04
CA VAL A 314 -11.53 -15.13 4.84
C VAL A 314 -12.29 -16.38 4.40
N HIS A 315 -12.62 -17.27 5.33
CA HIS A 315 -13.41 -18.47 5.02
C HIS A 315 -14.78 -18.13 4.44
N LEU A 316 -15.47 -17.16 5.03
CA LEU A 316 -16.79 -16.71 4.60
C LEU A 316 -16.77 -16.09 3.21
N ILE A 317 -15.74 -15.30 2.90
CA ILE A 317 -15.57 -14.74 1.56
C ILE A 317 -15.38 -15.85 0.51
N ILE A 318 -14.47 -16.80 0.76
CA ILE A 318 -14.16 -17.86 -0.21
C ILE A 318 -15.35 -18.82 -0.40
N ILE A 319 -15.99 -19.25 0.70
CA ILE A 319 -17.14 -20.15 0.62
C ILE A 319 -18.32 -19.46 -0.08
N ARG A 320 -18.47 -18.14 0.10
CA ARG A 320 -19.50 -17.36 -0.56
C ARG A 320 -19.28 -17.28 -2.07
N MET A 321 -18.05 -17.00 -2.51
CA MET A 321 -17.73 -17.00 -3.94
C MET A 321 -17.98 -18.39 -4.57
N ALA A 322 -17.64 -19.47 -3.86
CA ALA A 322 -17.93 -20.83 -4.32
C ALA A 322 -19.45 -21.10 -4.41
N TYR A 323 -20.22 -20.65 -3.42
CA TYR A 323 -21.68 -20.74 -3.41
C TYR A 323 -22.31 -19.97 -4.58
N ASP A 324 -21.89 -18.73 -4.82
CA ASP A 324 -22.43 -17.89 -5.89
C ASP A 324 -22.25 -18.56 -7.27
N PHE A 325 -21.08 -19.17 -7.52
CA PHE A 325 -20.89 -19.96 -8.75
C PHE A 325 -21.71 -21.23 -8.78
N ALA A 326 -21.84 -21.93 -7.66
CA ALA A 326 -22.66 -23.13 -7.60
C ALA A 326 -24.14 -22.83 -7.89
N ILE A 327 -24.67 -21.71 -7.39
CA ILE A 327 -26.01 -21.23 -7.72
C ILE A 327 -26.11 -20.80 -9.18
N LEU A 328 -25.15 -20.01 -9.69
CA LEU A 328 -25.15 -19.50 -11.05
C LEU A 328 -25.25 -20.60 -12.11
N TYR A 329 -24.64 -21.76 -11.84
CA TYR A 329 -24.59 -22.89 -12.78
C TYR A 329 -25.41 -24.11 -12.36
N ASP A 330 -26.27 -23.98 -11.34
CA ASP A 330 -27.10 -25.06 -10.79
C ASP A 330 -26.28 -26.33 -10.45
N TRP A 331 -25.16 -26.13 -9.74
CA TRP A 331 -24.31 -27.22 -9.29
C TRP A 331 -24.78 -27.78 -7.95
N PRO A 332 -24.71 -29.11 -7.74
CA PRO A 332 -25.04 -29.76 -6.46
C PRO A 332 -24.23 -29.23 -5.26
N LEU A 333 -23.11 -28.55 -5.54
CA LEU A 333 -22.24 -27.95 -4.53
C LEU A 333 -22.93 -26.80 -3.75
N ALA A 334 -24.01 -26.22 -4.27
CA ALA A 334 -24.68 -25.07 -3.66
C ALA A 334 -25.17 -25.38 -2.23
N GLU A 335 -25.74 -26.57 -2.01
CA GLU A 335 -26.24 -26.96 -0.68
C GLU A 335 -25.11 -27.20 0.32
N LEU A 336 -24.02 -27.83 -0.13
CA LEU A 336 -22.83 -28.05 0.69
C LEU A 336 -22.17 -26.73 1.10
N THR A 337 -21.97 -25.83 0.13
CA THR A 337 -21.35 -24.52 0.37
C THR A 337 -22.23 -23.62 1.25
N MET A 338 -23.55 -23.67 1.07
CA MET A 338 -24.48 -22.94 1.94
C MET A 338 -24.48 -23.47 3.38
N SER A 339 -24.49 -24.79 3.55
CA SER A 339 -24.40 -25.42 4.88
C SER A 339 -23.12 -25.00 5.60
N ARG A 340 -21.98 -25.03 4.90
CA ARG A 340 -20.69 -24.58 5.44
C ARG A 340 -20.67 -23.08 5.73
N ASN A 341 -21.25 -22.26 4.85
CA ASN A 341 -21.40 -20.82 5.05
C ASN A 341 -22.18 -20.52 6.33
N ARG A 342 -23.26 -21.25 6.58
CA ARG A 342 -24.08 -21.12 7.80
C ARG A 342 -23.33 -21.53 9.07
N GLU A 343 -22.54 -22.61 9.00
CA GLU A 343 -21.71 -23.04 10.12
C GLU A 343 -20.69 -21.95 10.51
N LEU A 344 -19.95 -21.43 9.52
CA LEU A 344 -18.97 -20.36 9.72
C LEU A 344 -19.63 -19.07 10.22
N SER A 345 -20.80 -18.74 9.68
CA SER A 345 -21.59 -17.59 10.10
C SER A 345 -22.02 -17.71 11.56
N SER A 346 -22.50 -18.89 11.96
CA SER A 346 -22.87 -19.18 13.36
C SER A 346 -21.69 -18.99 14.32
N ARG A 347 -20.49 -19.46 13.94
CA ARG A 347 -19.26 -19.22 14.71
C ARG A 347 -18.91 -17.74 14.79
N ALA A 348 -19.02 -17.00 13.68
CA ALA A 348 -18.81 -15.56 13.68
C ALA A 348 -19.79 -14.82 14.61
N TRP A 349 -21.04 -15.27 14.68
CA TRP A 349 -22.06 -14.65 15.54
C TRP A 349 -21.80 -14.84 17.04
N MET A 350 -21.07 -15.88 17.43
CA MET A 350 -20.75 -16.13 18.85
C MET A 350 -19.94 -14.99 19.50
N VAL A 351 -19.27 -14.14 18.71
CA VAL A 351 -18.53 -12.98 19.25
C VAL A 351 -19.45 -11.81 19.66
N ILE A 352 -20.70 -11.79 19.18
CA ILE A 352 -21.63 -10.67 19.38
C ILE A 352 -21.79 -10.29 20.85
N PRO A 353 -22.05 -11.22 21.80
CA PRO A 353 -22.23 -10.86 23.20
C PRO A 353 -21.00 -10.17 23.78
N TYR A 354 -19.80 -10.65 23.43
CA TYR A 354 -18.55 -10.01 23.81
C TYR A 354 -18.45 -8.59 23.25
N LEU A 355 -18.71 -8.37 21.95
CA LEU A 355 -18.63 -7.05 21.34
C LEU A 355 -19.54 -6.02 22.00
N LYS A 356 -20.72 -6.42 22.50
CA LYS A 356 -21.63 -5.52 23.23
C LYS A 356 -21.03 -4.99 24.55
N THR A 357 -19.98 -5.60 25.08
CA THR A 357 -19.26 -5.15 26.28
C THR A 357 -18.13 -4.17 25.99
N GLN A 358 -17.72 -4.06 24.72
CA GLN A 358 -16.59 -3.24 24.29
C GLN A 358 -17.02 -1.81 23.95
N LYS A 359 -16.05 -0.91 23.79
CA LYS A 359 -16.36 0.45 23.34
C LYS A 359 -16.80 0.43 21.88
N ARG A 360 -17.73 1.30 21.54
CA ARG A 360 -18.35 1.35 20.20
C ARG A 360 -17.34 1.61 19.08
N GLU A 361 -16.34 2.43 19.36
CA GLU A 361 -15.29 2.77 18.40
C GLU A 361 -14.39 1.57 18.05
N GLU A 362 -14.27 0.61 18.98
CA GLU A 362 -13.39 -0.56 18.86
C GLU A 362 -14.07 -1.70 18.08
N ILE A 363 -15.41 -1.77 18.11
CA ILE A 363 -16.18 -2.87 17.50
C ILE A 363 -16.73 -2.55 16.11
N TYR A 364 -16.55 -1.32 15.63
CA TYR A 364 -17.02 -0.90 14.30
C TYR A 364 -16.53 -1.82 13.17
N TYR A 365 -15.33 -2.37 13.36
CA TYR A 365 -14.71 -3.35 12.48
C TYR A 365 -15.62 -4.55 12.16
N PHE A 366 -16.42 -4.96 13.14
CA PHE A 366 -17.18 -6.20 13.07
C PHE A 366 -18.44 -6.10 12.19
N SER A 367 -18.89 -4.88 11.88
CA SER A 367 -20.13 -4.62 11.12
C SER A 367 -20.14 -5.26 9.72
N SER A 368 -19.01 -5.23 9.01
CA SER A 368 -18.89 -5.76 7.65
C SER A 368 -19.10 -7.28 7.59
N LEU A 369 -18.70 -8.04 8.61
CA LEU A 369 -18.90 -9.48 8.63
C LEU A 369 -20.37 -9.84 8.84
N PHE A 370 -21.07 -9.12 9.72
CA PHE A 370 -22.50 -9.39 9.93
C PHE A 370 -23.31 -9.17 8.66
N LYS A 371 -22.89 -8.25 7.79
CA LYS A 371 -23.48 -8.06 6.46
C LYS A 371 -23.24 -9.28 5.54
N LEU A 372 -22.05 -9.88 5.57
CA LEU A 372 -21.74 -11.09 4.78
C LEU A 372 -22.44 -12.36 5.26
N THR A 373 -22.72 -12.44 6.56
CA THR A 373 -23.36 -13.61 7.18
C THR A 373 -24.88 -13.55 7.15
N PHE A 374 -25.47 -12.39 6.83
CA PHE A 374 -26.91 -12.17 6.86
C PHE A 374 -27.71 -13.14 5.96
N GLU A 375 -27.19 -13.47 4.79
CA GLU A 375 -27.85 -14.40 3.88
C GLU A 375 -27.85 -15.85 4.38
N ALA A 376 -26.89 -16.21 5.24
CA ALA A 376 -26.81 -17.54 5.85
C ALA A 376 -27.73 -17.71 7.07
N ALA A 377 -28.25 -16.61 7.60
CA ALA A 377 -29.12 -16.57 8.76
C ALA A 377 -30.55 -17.01 8.42
N GLU A 378 -31.16 -17.78 9.32
CA GLU A 378 -32.60 -18.00 9.24
C GLU A 378 -33.35 -16.71 9.53
N LYS A 379 -34.63 -16.65 9.12
CA LYS A 379 -35.47 -15.46 9.32
C LYS A 379 -35.48 -14.97 10.77
N ARG A 380 -35.45 -15.89 11.75
CA ARG A 380 -35.37 -15.56 13.18
C ARG A 380 -34.03 -14.93 13.54
N ASP A 381 -32.94 -15.49 13.03
CA ASP A 381 -31.57 -15.03 13.32
C ASP A 381 -31.31 -13.67 12.66
N GLN A 382 -31.90 -13.42 11.49
CA GLN A 382 -31.81 -12.15 10.77
C GLN A 382 -32.31 -10.96 11.59
N GLU A 383 -33.40 -11.11 12.36
CA GLU A 383 -33.90 -10.06 13.24
C GLU A 383 -32.85 -9.68 14.29
N HIS A 384 -32.22 -10.67 14.93
CA HIS A 384 -31.13 -10.44 15.88
C HIS A 384 -29.91 -9.80 15.23
N LEU A 385 -29.54 -10.20 14.02
CA LEU A 385 -28.43 -9.61 13.28
C LEU A 385 -28.71 -8.16 12.88
N MET A 386 -29.95 -7.82 12.50
CA MET A 386 -30.33 -6.44 12.22
C MET A 386 -30.17 -5.55 13.44
N ASP A 387 -30.64 -5.99 14.62
CA ASP A 387 -30.47 -5.23 15.87
C ASP A 387 -28.99 -4.93 16.16
N ILE A 388 -28.11 -5.87 15.82
CA ILE A 388 -26.66 -5.72 16.02
C ILE A 388 -26.05 -4.81 14.98
N VAL A 389 -26.42 -4.96 13.70
CA VAL A 389 -25.96 -4.06 12.64
C VAL A 389 -26.42 -2.64 12.95
N GLU A 390 -27.66 -2.43 13.40
CA GLU A 390 -28.14 -1.11 13.84
C GLU A 390 -27.36 -0.58 15.04
N TYR A 391 -27.09 -1.43 16.04
CA TYR A 391 -26.26 -1.07 17.19
C TYR A 391 -24.84 -0.63 16.78
N LEU A 392 -24.26 -1.29 15.77
CA LEU A 392 -22.93 -1.00 15.23
C LEU A 392 -22.92 0.20 14.26
N ASP A 393 -23.98 0.39 13.47
CA ASP A 393 -24.10 1.43 12.44
C ASP A 393 -24.51 2.80 13.04
N CYS A 394 -25.18 2.86 14.20
CA CYS A 394 -25.52 4.11 14.93
C CYS A 394 -24.29 4.87 15.51
N VAL A 395 -23.08 4.53 15.07
CA VAL A 395 -21.79 5.14 15.45
C VAL A 395 -21.34 6.19 14.41
N LEU A 396 -22.12 6.38 13.34
CA LEU A 396 -21.97 7.42 12.32
C LEU A 396 -23.09 8.46 12.49
#